data_AF-A0A9D7LXI3-F1
#
_entry.id   AF-A0A9D7LXI3-F1
#
_cell.length_a   1.000
_cell.length_b   1.000
_cell.length_c   1.000
_cell.angle_alpha   90.00
_cell.angle_beta   90.00
_cell.angle_gamma   90.00
#
_symmetry.space_group_name_H-M   'P 1'
#
loop_
_entity.id
_entity.type
_entity.pdbx_description
1 polymer ?
#
loop_
_entity_poly.entity_id
_entity_poly.type
_entity_poly.pdbx_seq_one_letter_code
_entity_poly.pdbx_strand_id
1 'polypeptide(L)'
;MRKWHRWLSVFFGVFLLWIAVTGTLSQVVPLYIDATSSAPAAGAPQPEVACPEGYTCRPKPKDGDPRALIGLLHHLHSGESFGPLGVAIATLSGFAMIFFSFSGLWLYISMWRNRKDRGVKPGWFWK
;
A
#
# COMPACT_ATOMS: atom_id res chain seq x y z
N MET A 1 -19.25 -18.21 -10.94
CA MET A 1 -17.92 -17.56 -11.13
C MET A 1 -18.00 -16.07 -11.48
N ARG A 2 -18.59 -15.62 -12.60
CA ARG A 2 -18.64 -14.18 -12.96
C ARG A 2 -19.36 -13.28 -11.95
N LYS A 3 -20.53 -13.67 -11.42
CA LYS A 3 -21.29 -12.86 -10.45
C LYS A 3 -20.50 -12.65 -9.15
N TRP A 4 -19.94 -13.73 -8.60
CA TRP A 4 -19.12 -13.71 -7.38
C TRP A 4 -17.84 -12.90 -7.56
N HIS A 5 -17.10 -13.14 -8.64
CA HIS A 5 -15.91 -12.36 -8.96
C HIS A 5 -16.23 -10.87 -9.06
N ARG A 6 -17.32 -10.49 -9.76
CA ARG A 6 -17.73 -9.09 -9.90
C ARG A 6 -18.01 -8.43 -8.55
N TRP A 7 -18.80 -9.05 -7.69
CA TRP A 7 -19.16 -8.47 -6.39
C TRP A 7 -17.96 -8.39 -5.44
N LEU A 8 -17.12 -9.43 -5.40
CA LEU A 8 -15.89 -9.41 -4.61
C LEU A 8 -14.90 -8.36 -5.10
N SER A 9 -14.72 -8.23 -6.42
CA SER A 9 -13.84 -7.22 -7.00
C SER A 9 -14.31 -5.80 -6.75
N VAL A 10 -15.63 -5.54 -6.79
CA VAL A 10 -16.16 -4.21 -6.46
C VAL A 10 -15.94 -3.89 -4.98
N PHE A 11 -16.29 -4.81 -4.09
CA PHE A 11 -16.13 -4.62 -2.65
C PHE A 11 -14.66 -4.41 -2.27
N PHE A 12 -13.79 -5.37 -2.59
CA PHE A 12 -12.37 -5.26 -2.28
C PHE A 12 -11.66 -4.18 -3.10
N GLY A 13 -12.15 -3.84 -4.29
CA GLY A 13 -11.60 -2.76 -5.11
C GLY A 13 -11.63 -1.40 -4.39
N VAL A 14 -12.69 -1.11 -3.64
CA VAL A 14 -12.78 0.12 -2.83
C VAL A 14 -11.72 0.13 -1.73
N PHE A 15 -11.58 -0.97 -0.98
CA PHE A 15 -10.58 -1.08 0.09
C PHE A 15 -9.15 -1.10 -0.45
N LEU A 16 -8.91 -1.75 -1.58
CA LEU A 16 -7.61 -1.78 -2.24
C LEU A 16 -7.22 -0.40 -2.78
N LEU A 17 -8.17 0.38 -3.30
CA LEU A 17 -7.93 1.76 -3.68
C LEU A 17 -7.55 2.60 -2.46
N TRP A 18 -8.26 2.46 -1.35
CA TRP A 18 -7.92 3.12 -0.09
C TRP A 18 -6.51 2.77 0.40
N ILE A 19 -6.18 1.48 0.45
CA ILE A 19 -4.87 0.96 0.86
C ILE A 19 -3.78 1.48 -0.07
N ALA A 20 -4.02 1.51 -1.39
CA ALA A 20 -3.07 2.03 -2.36
C ALA A 20 -2.82 3.54 -2.14
N VAL A 21 -3.87 4.35 -2.00
CA VAL A 21 -3.76 5.79 -1.79
C VAL A 21 -2.99 6.09 -0.50
N THR A 22 -3.40 5.49 0.62
CA THR A 22 -2.73 5.70 1.92
C THR A 22 -1.29 5.20 1.90
N GLY A 23 -1.02 4.05 1.28
CA GLY A 23 0.33 3.50 1.14
C GLY A 23 1.24 4.36 0.27
N THR A 24 0.74 4.88 -0.86
CA THR A 24 1.50 5.81 -1.71
C THR A 24 1.77 7.12 -0.99
N LEU A 25 0.78 7.69 -0.30
CA LEU A 25 0.98 8.90 0.50
C LEU A 25 2.04 8.70 1.60
N SER A 26 2.07 7.53 2.25
CA SER A 26 3.11 7.20 3.24
C SER A 26 4.53 7.25 2.68
N GLN A 27 4.71 7.09 1.36
CA GLN A 27 6.02 7.19 0.69
C GLN A 27 6.28 8.58 0.13
N VAL A 28 5.26 9.26 -0.40
CA VAL A 28 5.39 10.58 -1.02
C VAL A 28 5.56 11.69 0.02
N VAL A 29 4.83 11.63 1.13
CA VAL A 29 4.86 12.66 2.18
C VAL A 29 6.25 12.84 2.80
N PRO A 30 6.98 11.78 3.21
CA PRO A 30 8.35 11.92 3.69
C PRO A 30 9.29 12.56 2.65
N LEU A 31 9.21 12.11 1.40
CA LEU A 31 10.03 12.65 0.30
C LEU A 31 9.77 14.15 0.10
N TYR A 32 8.51 14.56 0.18
CA TYR A 32 8.13 15.97 0.06
C TYR A 32 8.63 16.81 1.24
N ILE A 33 8.47 16.31 2.48
CA ILE A 33 8.96 17.00 3.68
C ILE A 33 10.47 17.18 3.62
N ASP A 34 11.22 16.13 3.27
CA ASP A 34 12.67 16.19 3.20
C ASP A 34 13.15 17.14 2.09
N ALA A 35 12.45 17.21 0.95
CA ALA A 35 12.77 18.13 -0.15
C ALA A 35 12.45 19.60 0.16
N THR A 36 11.45 19.88 0.99
CA THR A 36 11.00 21.25 1.32
C THR A 36 11.57 21.78 2.64
N SER A 37 12.19 20.91 3.45
CA SER A 37 12.84 21.31 4.69
C SER A 37 14.19 21.98 4.39
N SER A 38 14.26 23.31 4.48
CA SER A 38 15.53 24.08 4.42
C SER A 38 16.30 24.10 5.74
N ALA A 39 15.82 23.40 6.77
CA ALA A 39 16.53 23.31 8.02
C ALA A 39 17.74 22.36 7.86
N PRO A 40 18.97 22.75 8.25
CA PRO A 40 19.97 21.74 8.57
C PRO A 40 19.34 20.77 9.58
N ALA A 41 19.79 19.52 9.66
CA ALA A 41 19.34 18.55 10.65
C ALA A 41 19.62 19.10 12.07
N ALA A 42 18.79 20.05 12.51
CA ALA A 42 18.91 20.80 13.74
C ALA A 42 18.47 19.84 14.82
N GLY A 43 19.46 19.19 15.42
CA GLY A 43 19.33 18.31 16.57
C GLY A 43 18.14 17.37 16.46
N ALA A 44 18.34 16.21 15.82
CA ALA A 44 17.41 15.10 15.99
C ALA A 44 17.06 15.00 17.49
N PRO A 45 15.77 15.03 17.88
CA PRO A 45 15.40 15.05 19.27
C PRO A 45 16.10 13.89 19.97
N GLN A 46 17.01 14.22 20.89
CA GLN A 46 17.73 13.22 21.65
C GLN A 46 16.67 12.44 22.45
N PRO A 47 16.63 11.11 22.34
CA PRO A 47 15.62 10.34 23.04
C PRO A 47 15.80 10.54 24.55
N GLU A 48 14.70 10.76 25.28
CA GLU A 48 14.71 10.88 26.75
C GLU A 48 15.23 9.61 27.44
N VAL A 49 15.26 8.48 26.70
CA VAL A 49 15.83 7.21 27.12
C VAL A 49 16.98 6.85 26.17
N ALA A 50 18.15 6.56 26.73
CA ALA A 50 19.29 6.07 25.96
C ALA A 50 18.90 4.79 25.22
N CYS A 51 19.11 4.77 23.90
CA CYS A 51 18.78 3.60 23.09
C CYS A 51 19.69 2.42 23.49
N PRO A 52 19.14 1.23 23.76
CA PRO A 52 19.96 0.07 24.14
C PRO A 52 20.94 -0.31 23.02
N GLU A 53 22.07 -0.92 23.40
CA GLU A 53 23.07 -1.37 22.41
C GLU A 53 22.45 -2.37 21.41
N GLY A 54 22.69 -2.13 20.12
CA GLY A 54 22.14 -2.94 19.02
C GLY A 54 20.78 -2.49 18.48
N TYR A 55 20.17 -1.42 19.03
CA TYR A 55 18.87 -0.91 18.58
C TYR A 55 19.01 0.43 17.85
N THR A 56 18.10 0.67 16.89
CA THR A 56 17.94 1.97 16.24
C THR A 56 16.64 2.62 16.73
N CYS A 57 16.77 3.54 17.69
CA CYS A 57 15.62 4.27 18.21
C CYS A 57 15.36 5.50 17.35
N ARG A 58 14.12 5.63 16.84
CA ARG A 58 13.66 6.86 16.21
C ARG A 58 12.80 7.63 17.21
N PRO A 59 13.12 8.90 17.54
CA PRO A 59 12.30 9.68 18.46
C PRO A 59 10.89 9.88 17.88
N LYS A 60 9.88 9.80 18.74
CA LYS A 60 8.49 10.06 18.35
C LYS A 60 8.36 11.53 17.89
N PRO A 61 7.74 11.80 16.74
CA PRO A 61 7.46 13.18 16.32
C PRO A 61 6.66 13.93 17.41
N LYS A 62 7.03 15.17 17.69
CA LYS A 62 6.31 16.04 18.64
C LYS A 62 5.01 16.54 18.01
N ASP A 63 4.07 16.99 18.85
CA ASP A 63 2.83 17.60 18.38
C ASP A 63 3.14 18.82 17.47
N GLY A 64 2.58 18.81 16.27
CA GLY A 64 2.85 19.82 15.23
C GLY A 64 3.96 19.47 14.23
N ASP A 65 4.70 18.36 14.42
CA ASP A 65 5.66 17.87 13.40
C ASP A 65 4.88 17.26 12.21
N PRO A 66 5.11 17.70 10.95
CA PRO A 66 4.48 17.09 9.78
C PRO A 66 4.77 15.59 9.64
N ARG A 67 5.82 15.07 10.28
CA ARG A 67 6.09 13.63 10.34
C ARG A 67 5.05 12.83 11.13
N ALA A 68 4.26 13.47 11.99
CA ALA A 68 3.13 12.82 12.66
C ALA A 68 2.06 12.32 11.66
N LEU A 69 1.91 13.00 10.51
CA LEU A 69 1.03 12.56 9.43
C LEU A 69 1.43 11.19 8.86
N ILE A 70 2.73 10.88 8.83
CA ILE A 70 3.22 9.58 8.35
C ILE A 70 2.71 8.47 9.28
N GLY A 71 2.74 8.68 10.59
CA GLY A 71 2.19 7.73 11.56
C GLY A 71 0.68 7.53 11.39
N LEU A 72 -0.06 8.62 11.17
CA LEU A 72 -1.49 8.56 10.89
C LEU A 72 -1.78 7.75 9.61
N LEU A 73 -1.05 8.02 8.53
CA LEU A 73 -1.22 7.29 7.26
C LEU A 73 -0.95 5.78 7.42
N HIS A 74 0.02 5.40 8.25
CA HIS A 74 0.29 3.99 8.54
C HIS A 74 -0.88 3.33 9.29
N HIS A 75 -1.47 3.98 10.30
CA HIS A 75 -2.64 3.44 11.00
C HIS A 75 -3.89 3.36 10.11
N LEU A 76 -4.10 4.35 9.22
CA LEU A 76 -5.18 4.32 8.22
C LEU A 76 -4.98 3.20 7.19
N HIS A 77 -3.73 2.96 6.79
CA HIS A 77 -3.36 1.92 5.84
C HIS A 77 -3.50 0.50 6.44
N SER A 78 -3.04 0.31 7.68
CA SER A 78 -3.16 -0.97 8.39
C SER A 78 -4.59 -1.29 8.82
N GLY A 79 -5.47 -0.29 8.85
CA GLY A 79 -6.85 -0.42 9.30
C GLY A 79 -7.01 -0.40 10.81
N GLU A 80 -5.93 -0.20 11.57
CA GLU A 80 -5.94 -0.13 13.04
C GLU A 80 -6.79 1.02 13.57
N SER A 81 -6.91 2.11 12.81
CA SER A 81 -7.78 3.25 13.17
C SER A 81 -9.26 2.86 13.28
N PHE A 82 -9.68 1.74 12.68
CA PHE A 82 -11.04 1.21 12.76
C PHE A 82 -11.13 -0.01 13.70
N GLY A 83 -10.08 -0.30 14.46
CA GLY A 83 -10.00 -1.42 15.38
C GLY A 83 -9.89 -2.78 14.69
N PRO A 84 -10.19 -3.89 15.42
CA PRO A 84 -9.97 -5.25 14.94
C PRO A 84 -10.70 -5.57 13.62
N LEU A 85 -11.89 -4.98 13.43
CA LEU A 85 -12.67 -5.17 12.20
C LEU A 85 -11.96 -4.55 10.99
N GLY A 86 -11.40 -3.34 11.14
CA GLY A 86 -10.62 -2.69 10.09
C GLY A 86 -9.41 -3.51 9.68
N VAL A 87 -8.67 -4.00 10.67
CA VAL A 87 -7.51 -4.88 10.45
C VAL A 87 -7.91 -6.17 9.73
N ALA A 88 -9.02 -6.79 10.11
CA ALA A 88 -9.52 -7.99 9.45
C ALA A 88 -9.87 -7.72 7.97
N ILE A 89 -10.57 -6.60 7.68
CA ILE A 89 -10.93 -6.21 6.31
C ILE A 89 -9.68 -5.88 5.48
N ALA A 90 -8.71 -5.16 6.05
CA ALA A 90 -7.45 -4.84 5.39
C ALA A 90 -6.66 -6.10 5.06
N THR A 91 -6.61 -7.05 5.99
CA THR A 91 -5.96 -8.36 5.80
C THR A 91 -6.63 -9.17 4.69
N LEU A 92 -7.97 -9.26 4.70
CA LEU A 92 -8.74 -9.92 3.64
C LEU A 92 -8.56 -9.24 2.29
N SER A 93 -8.44 -7.92 2.26
CA SER A 93 -8.14 -7.15 1.06
C SER A 93 -6.76 -7.53 0.50
N GLY A 94 -5.75 -7.71 1.36
CA GLY A 94 -4.44 -8.23 0.97
C GLY A 94 -4.53 -9.60 0.29
N PHE A 95 -5.26 -10.55 0.87
CA PHE A 95 -5.50 -11.85 0.23
C PHE A 95 -6.25 -11.72 -1.10
N ALA A 96 -7.24 -10.83 -1.17
CA ALA A 96 -7.97 -10.55 -2.39
C ALA A 96 -7.05 -9.98 -3.49
N MET A 97 -6.13 -9.07 -3.15
CA MET A 97 -5.14 -8.52 -4.09
C MET A 97 -4.23 -9.59 -4.66
N ILE A 98 -3.73 -10.50 -3.81
CA ILE A 98 -2.91 -11.63 -4.24
C ILE A 98 -3.69 -12.49 -5.22
N PHE A 99 -4.92 -12.90 -4.85
CA PHE A 99 -5.80 -13.69 -5.70
C PHE A 99 -6.08 -13.00 -7.03
N PHE A 100 -6.48 -11.73 -7.03
CA PHE A 100 -6.79 -10.99 -8.25
C PHE A 100 -5.57 -10.81 -9.14
N SER A 101 -4.38 -10.55 -8.57
CA SER A 101 -3.13 -10.42 -9.33
C SER A 101 -2.77 -11.71 -10.07
N PHE A 102 -2.81 -12.86 -9.39
CA PHE A 102 -2.57 -14.16 -10.02
C PHE A 102 -3.65 -14.52 -11.04
N SER A 103 -4.92 -14.31 -10.70
CA SER A 103 -6.03 -14.65 -11.62
C SER A 103 -6.00 -13.78 -12.89
N GLY A 104 -5.69 -12.48 -12.77
CA GLY A 104 -5.56 -11.57 -13.89
C GLY A 104 -4.38 -11.93 -14.80
N LEU A 105 -3.22 -12.23 -14.21
CA LEU A 105 -2.04 -12.68 -14.96
C LEU A 105 -2.31 -14.00 -15.68
N TRP A 106 -2.93 -14.96 -15.00
CA TRP A 106 -3.32 -16.24 -15.60
C TRP A 106 -4.27 -16.06 -16.78
N LEU A 107 -5.29 -15.20 -16.63
CA LEU A 107 -6.21 -14.87 -17.72
C LEU A 107 -5.46 -14.25 -18.90
N TYR A 108 -4.56 -13.31 -18.67
CA TYR A 108 -3.72 -12.73 -19.72
C TYR A 108 -2.88 -13.79 -20.44
N ILE A 109 -2.20 -14.68 -19.70
CA ILE A 109 -1.39 -15.76 -20.27
C ILE A 109 -2.26 -16.75 -21.05
N SER A 110 -3.42 -17.14 -20.54
CA SER A 110 -4.32 -18.08 -21.23
C SER A 110 -4.81 -17.52 -22.57
N MET A 111 -5.15 -16.23 -22.61
CA MET A 111 -5.53 -15.52 -23.83
C MET A 111 -4.37 -15.43 -24.82
N TRP A 112 -3.16 -15.17 -24.33
CA TRP A 112 -1.94 -15.14 -25.13
C TRP A 112 -1.65 -16.51 -25.79
N ARG A 113 -1.72 -17.59 -25.02
CA ARG A 113 -1.53 -18.97 -25.52
C ARG A 113 -2.57 -19.35 -26.57
N ASN A 114 -3.84 -19.09 -26.30
CA ASN A 114 -4.93 -19.38 -27.24
C ASN A 114 -4.79 -18.64 -28.58
N ARG A 115 -4.21 -17.42 -28.60
CA ARG A 115 -3.90 -16.72 -29.87
C ARG A 115 -2.76 -17.36 -30.64
N LYS A 116 -1.68 -17.73 -29.93
CA LYS A 116 -0.56 -18.45 -30.52
C LYS A 116 -1.05 -19.74 -31.20
N ASP A 117 -1.91 -20.49 -30.52
CA ASP A 117 -2.47 -21.75 -31.04
C ASP A 117 -3.38 -21.54 -32.25
N ARG A 118 -4.05 -20.37 -32.34
CA ARG A 118 -4.92 -19.99 -33.46
C ARG A 118 -4.21 -19.24 -34.59
N GLY A 119 -2.88 -19.07 -34.52
CA GLY A 119 -2.11 -18.34 -35.53
C GLY A 119 -2.46 -16.85 -35.66
N VAL A 120 -3.16 -16.29 -34.66
CA VAL A 120 -3.52 -14.86 -34.65
C VAL A 120 -2.29 -14.05 -34.24
N LYS A 121 -2.05 -12.92 -34.92
CA LYS A 121 -0.88 -12.07 -34.66
C LYS A 121 -0.73 -11.80 -33.15
N PRO A 122 0.44 -12.11 -32.54
CA PRO A 122 0.68 -11.80 -31.15
C PRO A 122 0.80 -10.28 -30.98
N GLY A 123 0.05 -9.73 -30.03
CA GLY A 123 0.05 -8.30 -29.71
C GLY A 123 -0.01 -8.11 -28.20
N TRP A 124 0.90 -7.28 -27.69
CA TRP A 124 1.04 -6.94 -26.27
C TRP A 124 -0.16 -6.17 -25.71
N PHE A 125 -0.77 -5.33 -26.55
CA PHE A 125 -1.94 -4.54 -26.20
C PHE A 125 -3.05 -4.83 -27.20
N TRP A 126 -4.25 -5.05 -26.67
CA TRP A 126 -5.46 -5.32 -27.43
C TRP A 126 -5.91 -4.00 -28.07
N LYS A 127 -6.18 -3.99 -29.38
CA LYS A 127 -6.95 -2.93 -30.05
C LYS A 127 -8.41 -3.35 -30.08
#